data_AF-A0A510J0W4-F1
#
_entry.id   AF-A0A510J0W4-F1
#
_cell.length_a   1.000
_cell.length_b   1.000
_cell.length_c   1.000
_cell.angle_alpha   90.00
_cell.angle_beta   90.00
_cell.angle_gamma   90.00
#
_symmetry.space_group_name_H-M   'P 1'
#
loop_
_entity.id
_entity.type
_entity.pdbx_description
1 polymer ?
#
loop_
_entity_poly.entity_id
_entity_poly.type
_entity_poly.pdbx_seq_one_letter_code
_entity_poly.pdbx_strand_id
1 'polypeptide(L)'
;MNKLMDRFDMEFFLSQSKTASQNNLKTITLNIRPRKKSMANFKSMRSLFCVVIMALSASFVTAQNYPFPQNIDYYGIKPNSQTTQSQNESVKEFYDYWKDKYLRQSATIEGGYYVHGADTDGHGKGTSESHGYGMVITALMAGYNQNAKSEFDGLFTFFNTHRSHLNAELMGWKIDESETSGIYSSATDGDMDIAYALLLADKQWGSNTEINYKQEAIDMINNGLRVSDYNSESKRLMLGDWDTQKIYTTRSSDWMTGHLRAYENATNDAEWLAAIDSIYDMVAQLNTQNSNSGLMPDFVTGQNPRPDTENDNGTGEKNSGHYYYNAARTPLRLSMDYIHNGDQRSKSASEKLVTWVRLQIGDSYDFNKYYSGYTINGNVLPGAEYNSTVFIAPVVVAASVDSANQEMVNAGWNYIKAKHESYFEDTINLLSLLALTGNWWAPNQTTGNDNGIPIALSKSATTTMNMPVLIRLEGIDDGTITAYHIHTQPAHGAISWSGSQVNYVPSKNYIGSDSFSYTVTDDDGNVSVPAKVTLSVIEDTLPTLSCNVKEEFWTGGFLATVTVTNTSEAVLRNWQVDLSLGVGESFNYGWSANFNASSNPLKASGLEWNNLLQPGESTDFGFIGDSIAGHSKITCQ
;
A
#
# COMPACT_ATOMS: atom_id res chain seq x y z
N MET A 1 -20.20 34.72 -29.00
CA MET A 1 -21.03 34.02 -30.01
C MET A 1 -22.21 34.86 -30.53
N ASN A 2 -23.16 35.28 -29.67
CA ASN A 2 -24.38 35.97 -30.11
C ASN A 2 -24.14 37.27 -30.92
N LYS A 3 -23.15 38.09 -30.52
CA LYS A 3 -22.73 39.29 -31.28
C LYS A 3 -22.14 38.99 -32.68
N LEU A 4 -21.57 37.80 -32.88
CA LEU A 4 -21.07 37.36 -34.19
C LEU A 4 -22.23 36.84 -35.06
N MET A 5 -23.16 36.08 -34.46
CA MET A 5 -24.33 35.53 -35.16
C MET A 5 -25.26 36.62 -35.70
N ASP A 6 -25.49 37.69 -34.95
CA ASP A 6 -26.28 38.83 -35.43
C ASP A 6 -25.56 39.63 -36.52
N ARG A 7 -24.22 39.66 -36.51
CA ARG A 7 -23.41 40.34 -37.54
C ARG A 7 -23.46 39.63 -38.89
N PHE A 8 -23.71 38.32 -38.90
CA PHE A 8 -23.72 37.47 -40.10
C PHE A 8 -25.11 36.89 -40.43
N ASP A 9 -26.17 37.37 -39.77
CA ASP A 9 -27.57 36.96 -39.97
C ASP A 9 -27.75 35.42 -39.92
N MET A 10 -27.13 34.76 -38.93
CA MET A 10 -27.21 33.30 -38.71
C MET A 10 -28.00 32.93 -37.46
N GLU A 11 -28.60 31.73 -37.47
CA GLU A 11 -29.31 31.16 -36.33
C GLU A 11 -28.87 29.71 -36.07
N PHE A 12 -28.95 29.32 -34.79
CA PHE A 12 -28.80 27.94 -34.38
C PHE A 12 -30.11 27.18 -34.58
N PHE A 13 -30.03 25.94 -35.03
CA PHE A 13 -31.16 25.03 -35.06
C PHE A 13 -30.74 23.62 -34.66
N LEU A 14 -31.60 22.95 -33.89
CA LEU A 14 -31.37 21.58 -33.44
C LEU A 14 -31.99 20.61 -34.45
N SER A 15 -31.18 19.74 -35.05
CA SER A 15 -31.70 18.63 -35.84
C SER A 15 -31.65 17.34 -35.02
N GLN A 16 -32.74 16.59 -35.02
CA GLN A 16 -32.76 15.23 -34.51
C GLN A 16 -32.69 14.27 -35.69
N SER A 17 -31.77 13.31 -35.65
CA SER A 17 -31.79 12.17 -36.57
C SER A 17 -32.27 10.94 -35.82
N LYS A 18 -33.14 10.14 -36.46
CA LYS A 18 -33.48 8.80 -36.00
C LYS A 18 -32.51 7.82 -36.65
N THR A 19 -31.62 7.22 -35.86
CA THR A 19 -30.90 6.02 -36.29
C THR A 19 -31.81 4.81 -36.14
N ALA A 20 -31.91 4.01 -37.20
CA ALA A 20 -32.64 2.74 -37.18
C ALA A 20 -31.76 1.65 -36.56
N SER A 21 -31.67 1.62 -35.22
CA SER A 21 -31.25 0.42 -34.48
C SER A 21 -31.83 0.47 -33.06
N GLN A 22 -32.07 -0.70 -32.46
CA GLN A 22 -32.99 -0.95 -31.34
C GLN A 22 -32.65 -0.32 -29.97
N ASN A 23 -31.75 0.66 -29.88
CA ASN A 23 -31.49 1.38 -28.62
C ASN A 23 -31.86 2.87 -28.79
N ASN A 24 -32.89 3.31 -28.08
CA ASN A 24 -33.47 4.67 -28.11
C ASN A 24 -32.51 5.76 -27.57
N LEU A 25 -31.37 6.00 -28.23
CA LEU A 25 -30.55 7.19 -28.01
C LEU A 25 -30.86 8.24 -29.08
N LYS A 26 -31.41 9.38 -28.66
CA LYS A 26 -31.65 10.53 -29.54
C LYS A 26 -30.39 11.39 -29.61
N THR A 27 -29.69 11.37 -30.75
CA THR A 27 -28.61 12.33 -31.01
C THR A 27 -29.22 13.68 -31.41
N ILE A 28 -28.96 14.72 -30.61
CA ILE A 28 -29.32 16.10 -30.92
C ILE A 28 -28.07 16.80 -31.46
N THR A 29 -28.12 17.27 -32.72
CA THR A 29 -27.02 18.01 -33.34
C THR A 29 -27.38 19.49 -33.42
N LEU A 30 -26.51 20.35 -32.89
CA LEU A 30 -26.62 21.81 -33.01
C LEU A 30 -26.02 22.25 -34.36
N ASN A 31 -26.85 22.74 -35.28
CA ASN A 31 -26.44 23.23 -36.58
C ASN A 31 -26.57 24.75 -36.67
N ILE A 32 -25.85 25.37 -37.60
CA ILE A 32 -25.94 26.80 -37.89
C ILE A 32 -26.47 26.97 -39.32
N ARG A 33 -27.44 27.87 -39.51
CA ARG A 33 -27.97 28.23 -40.84
C ARG A 33 -28.19 29.75 -40.96
N PRO A 34 -28.16 30.32 -42.17
CA PRO A 34 -28.55 31.71 -42.38
C PRO A 34 -30.06 31.92 -42.14
N ARG A 35 -30.44 33.05 -41.53
CA ARG A 35 -31.82 33.46 -41.24
C ARG A 35 -32.64 33.75 -42.50
N LYS A 36 -32.00 34.05 -43.65
CA LYS A 36 -32.66 34.35 -44.92
C LYS A 36 -32.15 33.50 -46.08
N LYS A 37 -33.07 32.83 -46.79
CA LYS A 37 -32.85 32.18 -48.09
C LYS A 37 -32.82 33.24 -49.20
N SER A 38 -31.74 33.99 -49.37
CA SER A 38 -31.51 34.67 -50.66
C SER A 38 -30.17 34.25 -51.25
N MET A 39 -30.26 33.63 -52.43
CA MET A 39 -29.12 33.24 -53.25
C MET A 39 -28.51 34.52 -53.86
N ALA A 40 -27.37 34.96 -53.35
CA ALA A 40 -26.42 35.76 -54.12
C ALA A 40 -25.03 35.68 -53.48
N ASN A 41 -24.02 35.35 -54.31
CA ASN A 41 -22.58 35.42 -54.04
C ASN A 41 -21.90 34.25 -53.30
N PHE A 42 -21.88 33.09 -53.98
CA PHE A 42 -21.15 31.88 -53.57
C PHE A 42 -19.61 31.91 -53.79
N LYS A 43 -19.01 33.06 -54.16
CA LYS A 43 -17.57 33.13 -54.53
C LYS A 43 -16.62 33.71 -53.47
N SER A 44 -17.11 34.38 -52.42
CA SER A 44 -16.24 34.87 -51.32
C SER A 44 -16.21 33.98 -50.08
N MET A 45 -16.99 32.89 -50.06
CA MET A 45 -17.17 32.04 -48.86
C MET A 45 -16.11 30.95 -48.68
N ARG A 46 -15.39 30.56 -49.75
CA ARG A 46 -14.34 29.52 -49.66
C ARG A 46 -13.12 29.97 -48.85
N SER A 47 -12.75 31.25 -48.92
CA SER A 47 -11.63 31.79 -48.14
C SER A 47 -11.98 32.00 -46.67
N LEU A 48 -13.26 32.18 -46.33
CA LEU A 48 -13.72 32.32 -44.96
C LEU A 48 -13.96 30.97 -44.27
N PHE A 49 -14.27 29.92 -45.03
CA PHE A 49 -14.41 28.56 -44.50
C PHE A 49 -13.09 28.01 -43.95
N CYS A 50 -11.95 28.33 -44.56
CA CYS A 50 -10.62 27.97 -44.03
C CYS A 50 -10.22 28.78 -42.78
N VAL A 51 -10.61 30.06 -42.70
CA VAL A 51 -10.26 30.92 -41.55
C VAL A 51 -11.16 30.64 -40.33
N VAL A 52 -12.41 30.24 -40.54
CA VAL A 52 -13.32 29.85 -39.44
C VAL A 52 -13.02 28.43 -38.94
N ILE A 53 -12.53 27.52 -39.79
CA ILE A 53 -12.05 26.20 -39.33
C ILE A 53 -10.72 26.33 -38.56
N MET A 54 -9.82 27.25 -38.93
CA MET A 54 -8.61 27.53 -38.13
C MET A 54 -8.89 28.30 -36.82
N ALA A 55 -10.02 29.00 -36.71
CA ALA A 55 -10.43 29.70 -35.48
C ALA A 55 -11.42 28.91 -34.60
N LEU A 56 -11.74 27.67 -35.00
CA LEU A 56 -12.55 26.70 -34.25
C LEU A 56 -11.74 25.45 -33.88
N SER A 57 -10.42 25.56 -33.75
CA SER A 57 -9.72 24.79 -32.72
C SER A 57 -10.08 25.40 -31.37
N ALA A 58 -11.35 25.29 -30.99
CA ALA A 58 -11.67 25.30 -29.58
C ALA A 58 -10.88 24.13 -29.02
N SER A 59 -9.80 24.42 -28.29
CA SER A 59 -9.11 23.43 -27.48
C SER A 59 -10.21 22.77 -26.66
N PHE A 60 -10.61 21.57 -27.04
CA PHE A 60 -11.42 20.74 -26.17
C PHE A 60 -10.50 20.51 -24.99
N VAL A 61 -10.70 21.27 -23.91
CA VAL A 61 -10.14 20.90 -22.62
C VAL A 61 -10.73 19.53 -22.35
N THR A 62 -9.90 18.49 -22.46
CA THR A 62 -10.35 17.12 -22.19
C THR A 62 -10.93 17.14 -20.78
N ALA A 63 -12.19 16.72 -20.66
CA ALA A 63 -12.84 16.67 -19.35
C ALA A 63 -11.98 15.81 -18.43
N GLN A 64 -11.69 16.35 -17.25
CA GLN A 64 -10.87 15.70 -16.25
C GLN A 64 -11.79 15.22 -15.14
N ASN A 65 -11.80 13.92 -14.88
CA ASN A 65 -12.75 13.33 -13.94
C ASN A 65 -12.31 13.51 -12.48
N TYR A 66 -11.00 13.58 -12.21
CA TYR A 66 -10.46 13.78 -10.86
C TYR A 66 -9.47 14.97 -10.88
N PRO A 67 -9.94 16.21 -11.09
CA PRO A 67 -9.06 17.36 -11.16
C PRO A 67 -8.43 17.67 -9.80
N PHE A 68 -7.13 17.97 -9.78
CA PHE A 68 -6.44 18.47 -8.59
C PHE A 68 -7.02 19.82 -8.15
N PRO A 69 -7.20 20.07 -6.84
CA PRO A 69 -6.95 19.14 -5.73
C PRO A 69 -8.17 18.24 -5.45
N GLN A 70 -7.94 16.94 -5.27
CA GLN A 70 -8.98 15.95 -4.99
C GLN A 70 -9.35 15.93 -3.50
N ASN A 71 -8.40 16.18 -2.59
CA ASN A 71 -8.59 16.20 -1.14
C ASN A 71 -9.36 15.00 -0.55
N ILE A 72 -9.18 13.80 -1.10
CA ILE A 72 -9.94 12.61 -0.73
C ILE A 72 -9.92 12.37 0.78
N ASP A 73 -11.07 12.01 1.34
CA ASP A 73 -11.10 11.45 2.68
C ASP A 73 -10.47 10.06 2.65
N TYR A 74 -9.65 9.77 3.65
CA TYR A 74 -8.84 8.56 3.71
C TYR A 74 -8.68 8.11 5.16
N TYR A 75 -8.30 6.84 5.36
CA TYR A 75 -8.08 6.31 6.71
C TYR A 75 -6.81 6.90 7.34
N GLY A 76 -6.94 7.51 8.52
CA GLY A 76 -5.84 8.15 9.24
C GLY A 76 -6.08 9.63 9.43
N ILE A 77 -5.00 10.41 9.43
CA ILE A 77 -5.02 11.86 9.65
C ILE A 77 -4.23 12.59 8.56
N LYS A 78 -4.61 13.84 8.31
CA LYS A 78 -3.87 14.82 7.49
C LYS A 78 -3.13 15.78 8.41
N PRO A 79 -2.08 16.49 7.95
CA PRO A 79 -1.56 17.64 8.68
C PRO A 79 -2.71 18.63 8.96
N ASN A 80 -2.76 19.19 10.16
CA ASN A 80 -3.83 20.12 10.57
C ASN A 80 -3.30 21.45 11.13
N SER A 81 -1.98 21.68 11.03
CA SER A 81 -1.34 22.95 11.39
C SER A 81 -1.57 24.09 10.38
N GLN A 82 -2.11 23.77 9.19
CA GLN A 82 -2.44 24.72 8.12
C GLN A 82 -3.79 24.35 7.49
N THR A 83 -4.41 25.29 6.78
CA THR A 83 -5.65 25.02 6.04
C THR A 83 -5.39 24.12 4.83
N THR A 84 -6.39 23.32 4.44
CA THR A 84 -6.34 22.49 3.22
C THR A 84 -5.97 23.30 1.98
N GLN A 85 -6.47 24.53 1.86
CA GLN A 85 -6.09 25.43 0.77
C GLN A 85 -4.58 25.75 0.77
N SER A 86 -4.01 26.06 1.94
CA SER A 86 -2.57 26.33 2.06
C SER A 86 -1.74 25.09 1.76
N GLN A 87 -2.22 23.91 2.13
CA GLN A 87 -1.54 22.65 1.84
C GLN A 87 -1.51 22.37 0.34
N ASN A 88 -2.65 22.54 -0.33
CA ASN A 88 -2.74 22.38 -1.78
C ASN A 88 -1.88 23.39 -2.52
N GLU A 89 -1.71 24.61 -1.99
CA GLU A 89 -0.79 25.58 -2.58
C GLU A 89 0.67 25.13 -2.45
N SER A 90 1.09 24.61 -1.30
CA SER A 90 2.44 24.03 -1.15
C SER A 90 2.68 22.86 -2.11
N VAL A 91 1.68 22.00 -2.34
CA VAL A 91 1.79 20.91 -3.32
C VAL A 91 1.96 21.44 -4.75
N LYS A 92 1.21 22.48 -5.14
CA LYS A 92 1.36 23.11 -6.47
C LYS A 92 2.74 23.74 -6.65
N GLU A 93 3.20 24.51 -5.66
CA GLU A 93 4.52 25.16 -5.70
C GLU A 93 5.64 24.10 -5.83
N PHE A 94 5.53 23.01 -5.08
CA PHE A 94 6.48 21.89 -5.18
C PHE A 94 6.39 21.19 -6.53
N TYR A 95 5.18 20.94 -7.04
CA TYR A 95 4.97 20.34 -8.35
C TYR A 95 5.55 21.20 -9.48
N ASP A 96 5.32 22.51 -9.47
CA ASP A 96 5.86 23.42 -10.48
C ASP A 96 7.39 23.38 -10.49
N TYR A 97 8.02 23.38 -9.31
CA TYR A 97 9.46 23.19 -9.17
C TYR A 97 9.92 21.84 -9.74
N TRP A 98 9.27 20.75 -9.31
CA TRP A 98 9.60 19.39 -9.76
C TRP A 98 9.47 19.26 -11.28
N LYS A 99 8.38 19.77 -11.85
CA LYS A 99 8.10 19.72 -13.28
C LYS A 99 9.15 20.49 -14.08
N ASP A 100 9.46 21.72 -13.67
CA ASP A 100 10.47 22.55 -14.32
C ASP A 100 11.86 21.90 -14.26
N LYS A 101 12.19 21.21 -13.17
CA LYS A 101 13.52 20.60 -12.98
C LYS A 101 13.67 19.21 -13.61
N TYR A 102 12.62 18.39 -13.64
CA TYR A 102 12.77 16.96 -13.96
C TYR A 102 11.97 16.49 -15.18
N LEU A 103 10.81 17.07 -15.49
CA LEU A 103 10.05 16.65 -16.66
C LEU A 103 10.70 17.22 -17.94
N ARG A 104 11.10 16.35 -18.88
CA ARG A 104 11.82 16.74 -20.10
C ARG A 104 11.13 16.20 -21.34
N GLN A 105 11.14 17.00 -22.41
CA GLN A 105 10.82 16.52 -23.74
C GLN A 105 12.00 15.66 -24.26
N SER A 106 11.67 14.54 -24.87
CA SER A 106 12.63 13.71 -25.59
C SER A 106 13.19 14.48 -26.79
N ALA A 107 14.50 14.35 -27.00
CA ALA A 107 15.15 14.92 -28.18
C ALA A 107 15.04 14.00 -29.40
N THR A 108 14.71 12.72 -29.20
CA THR A 108 14.74 11.68 -30.24
C THR A 108 13.36 11.16 -30.63
N ILE A 109 12.35 11.36 -29.77
CA ILE A 109 10.98 10.87 -29.96
C ILE A 109 10.04 12.06 -30.01
N GLU A 110 9.44 12.27 -31.19
CA GLU A 110 8.47 13.33 -31.39
C GLU A 110 7.29 13.19 -30.43
N GLY A 111 7.00 14.26 -29.68
CA GLY A 111 5.95 14.25 -28.64
C GLY A 111 6.29 13.46 -27.38
N GLY A 112 7.43 12.75 -27.33
CA GLY A 112 7.86 11.97 -26.18
C GLY A 112 8.31 12.84 -25.01
N TYR A 113 8.02 12.39 -23.80
CA TYR A 113 8.53 12.98 -22.55
C TYR A 113 9.19 11.91 -21.69
N TYR A 114 10.14 12.29 -20.87
CA TYR A 114 10.74 11.44 -19.83
C TYR A 114 11.00 12.26 -18.57
N VAL A 115 11.26 11.57 -17.46
CA VAL A 115 11.70 12.23 -16.21
C VAL A 115 13.20 12.08 -16.07
N HIS A 116 13.88 13.23 -16.01
CA HIS A 116 15.32 13.31 -15.88
C HIS A 116 15.76 12.98 -14.45
N GLY A 117 16.49 11.87 -14.29
CA GLY A 117 16.98 11.37 -13.00
C GLY A 117 18.50 11.46 -12.79
N ALA A 118 19.22 12.09 -13.74
CA ALA A 118 20.68 12.02 -13.87
C ALA A 118 21.50 12.67 -12.76
N ASP A 119 20.87 13.30 -11.77
CA ASP A 119 21.57 13.80 -10.58
C ASP A 119 22.11 12.64 -9.70
N THR A 120 21.78 11.38 -10.03
CA THR A 120 22.17 10.17 -9.30
C THR A 120 22.90 9.15 -10.20
N ASP A 121 24.15 8.85 -9.85
CA ASP A 121 24.91 7.63 -10.17
C ASP A 121 25.22 7.23 -11.63
N GLY A 122 25.13 8.17 -12.59
CA GLY A 122 25.65 7.93 -13.95
C GLY A 122 24.77 7.00 -14.80
N HIS A 123 23.48 6.91 -14.47
CA HIS A 123 22.48 6.12 -15.18
C HIS A 123 21.99 6.75 -16.50
N GLY A 124 22.67 7.77 -17.01
CA GLY A 124 22.23 8.51 -18.20
C GLY A 124 21.15 9.52 -17.83
N LYS A 125 20.14 9.66 -18.68
CA LYS A 125 19.08 10.66 -18.52
C LYS A 125 18.04 10.30 -17.46
N GLY A 126 17.76 9.02 -17.20
CA GLY A 126 16.71 8.60 -16.27
C GLY A 126 16.52 7.08 -16.23
N THR A 127 15.45 6.62 -15.59
CA THR A 127 15.13 5.19 -15.40
C THR A 127 13.64 4.93 -15.60
N SER A 128 13.23 3.65 -15.69
CA SER A 128 11.80 3.29 -15.64
C SER A 128 11.16 3.69 -14.31
N GLU A 129 11.92 3.68 -13.21
CA GLU A 129 11.52 4.21 -11.91
C GLU A 129 11.15 5.71 -12.02
N SER A 130 12.06 6.54 -12.57
CA SER A 130 11.78 7.96 -12.74
C SER A 130 10.60 8.23 -13.64
N HIS A 131 10.47 7.41 -14.68
CA HIS A 131 9.37 7.47 -15.63
C HIS A 131 8.02 7.15 -14.97
N GLY A 132 7.96 6.06 -14.19
CA GLY A 132 6.77 5.65 -13.45
C GLY A 132 6.29 6.72 -12.47
N TYR A 133 7.21 7.29 -11.68
CA TYR A 133 6.88 8.39 -10.78
C TYR A 133 6.30 9.58 -11.53
N GLY A 134 6.90 9.96 -12.67
CA GLY A 134 6.41 11.05 -13.49
C GLY A 134 5.01 10.83 -14.04
N MET A 135 4.70 9.61 -14.47
CA MET A 135 3.36 9.26 -14.95
C MET A 135 2.32 9.36 -13.82
N VAL A 136 2.62 8.82 -12.63
CA VAL A 136 1.74 8.93 -11.45
C VAL A 136 1.50 10.40 -11.09
N ILE A 137 2.57 11.18 -10.92
CA ILE A 137 2.47 12.61 -10.57
C ILE A 137 1.67 13.39 -11.61
N THR A 138 1.92 13.14 -12.90
CA THR A 138 1.25 13.87 -13.98
C THR A 138 -0.24 13.59 -14.01
N ALA A 139 -0.66 12.33 -13.79
CA ALA A 139 -2.06 11.97 -13.69
C ALA A 139 -2.75 12.62 -12.47
N LEU A 140 -2.09 12.61 -11.30
CA LEU A 140 -2.64 13.19 -10.06
C LEU A 140 -2.74 14.73 -10.11
N MET A 141 -1.81 15.40 -10.80
CA MET A 141 -1.76 16.86 -10.92
C MET A 141 -2.60 17.42 -12.07
N ALA A 142 -3.26 16.54 -12.84
CA ALA A 142 -4.22 16.93 -13.84
C ALA A 142 -5.30 17.81 -13.20
N GLY A 143 -5.53 19.00 -13.76
CA GLY A 143 -6.65 19.87 -13.40
C GLY A 143 -6.13 21.19 -12.87
N TYR A 144 -5.06 21.10 -12.09
CA TYR A 144 -4.13 22.20 -11.94
C TYR A 144 -3.28 22.37 -13.19
N ASN A 145 -2.52 21.33 -13.56
CA ASN A 145 -1.76 21.33 -14.80
C ASN A 145 -2.70 21.11 -16.00
N GLN A 146 -2.87 22.17 -16.80
CA GLN A 146 -3.71 22.13 -17.99
C GLN A 146 -3.13 21.25 -19.12
N ASN A 147 -1.82 21.01 -19.10
CA ASN A 147 -1.10 20.18 -20.08
C ASN A 147 -0.92 18.73 -19.62
N ALA A 148 -1.47 18.36 -18.45
CA ALA A 148 -1.22 17.05 -17.84
C ALA A 148 -1.52 15.89 -18.79
N LYS A 149 -2.64 15.93 -19.53
CA LYS A 149 -2.97 14.87 -20.48
C LYS A 149 -1.92 14.75 -21.60
N SER A 150 -1.54 15.86 -22.23
CA SER A 150 -0.55 15.83 -23.32
C SER A 150 0.83 15.40 -22.83
N GLU A 151 1.21 15.79 -21.62
CA GLU A 151 2.48 15.39 -21.01
C GLU A 151 2.46 13.91 -20.61
N PHE A 152 1.33 13.42 -20.10
CA PHE A 152 1.12 11.99 -19.81
C PHE A 152 1.17 11.15 -21.08
N ASP A 153 0.47 11.57 -22.14
CA ASP A 153 0.49 10.90 -23.45
C ASP A 153 1.92 10.89 -24.03
N GLY A 154 2.70 11.94 -23.79
CA GLY A 154 4.10 12.01 -24.17
C GLY A 154 5.00 11.06 -23.35
N LEU A 155 4.77 10.95 -22.03
CA LEU A 155 5.43 9.96 -21.18
C LEU A 155 5.08 8.53 -21.66
N PHE A 156 3.81 8.26 -21.97
CA PHE A 156 3.39 6.98 -22.55
C PHE A 156 4.06 6.72 -23.90
N THR A 157 4.12 7.73 -24.78
CA THR A 157 4.79 7.60 -26.09
C THR A 157 6.25 7.21 -25.93
N PHE A 158 6.95 7.84 -24.99
CA PHE A 158 8.34 7.49 -24.68
C PHE A 158 8.46 6.06 -24.15
N PHE A 159 7.67 5.69 -23.14
CA PHE A 159 7.58 4.33 -22.61
C PHE A 159 7.35 3.30 -23.73
N ASN A 160 6.40 3.58 -24.62
CA ASN A 160 6.03 2.66 -25.70
C ASN A 160 7.15 2.40 -26.71
N THR A 161 8.10 3.34 -26.82
CA THR A 161 9.32 3.14 -27.62
C THR A 161 10.45 2.47 -26.85
N HIS A 162 10.44 2.53 -25.52
CA HIS A 162 11.49 2.05 -24.62
C HIS A 162 11.10 0.76 -23.89
N ARG A 163 10.42 -0.16 -24.59
CA ARG A 163 10.04 -1.45 -24.00
C ARG A 163 11.28 -2.29 -23.65
N SER A 164 11.15 -3.15 -22.65
CA SER A 164 12.18 -4.11 -22.28
C SER A 164 12.44 -5.09 -23.42
N HIS A 165 13.70 -5.47 -23.59
CA HIS A 165 14.10 -6.46 -24.60
C HIS A 165 13.73 -7.90 -24.23
N LEU A 166 13.34 -8.17 -22.97
CA LEU A 166 12.92 -9.50 -22.51
C LEU A 166 11.40 -9.65 -22.52
N ASN A 167 10.66 -8.63 -22.05
CA ASN A 167 9.20 -8.58 -22.14
C ASN A 167 8.74 -7.23 -22.69
N ALA A 168 8.15 -7.25 -23.90
CA ALA A 168 7.74 -6.04 -24.61
C ALA A 168 6.58 -5.28 -23.96
N GLU A 169 5.94 -5.84 -22.93
CA GLU A 169 4.91 -5.17 -22.14
C GLU A 169 5.50 -4.29 -21.04
N LEU A 170 6.76 -4.53 -20.67
CA LEU A 170 7.49 -3.80 -19.64
C LEU A 170 8.42 -2.75 -20.23
N MET A 171 8.94 -1.84 -19.41
CA MET A 171 9.87 -0.79 -19.81
C MET A 171 11.32 -1.21 -19.55
N GLY A 172 12.23 -0.86 -20.46
CA GLY A 172 13.66 -0.96 -20.20
C GLY A 172 14.06 -0.03 -19.05
N TRP A 173 14.77 -0.55 -18.06
CA TRP A 173 14.99 0.15 -16.78
C TRP A 173 15.81 1.43 -16.88
N LYS A 174 16.60 1.60 -17.94
CA LYS A 174 17.54 2.71 -18.12
C LYS A 174 17.20 3.54 -19.34
N ILE A 175 17.24 4.85 -19.16
CA ILE A 175 17.19 5.85 -20.24
C ILE A 175 18.59 6.44 -20.37
N ASP A 176 19.38 5.93 -21.31
CA ASP A 176 20.73 6.46 -21.55
C ASP A 176 20.73 7.82 -22.25
N GLU A 177 21.92 8.44 -22.37
CA GLU A 177 22.07 9.76 -23.01
C GLU A 177 21.57 9.80 -24.45
N SER A 178 21.61 8.67 -25.15
CA SER A 178 21.18 8.55 -26.55
C SER A 178 19.70 8.19 -26.68
N GLU A 179 18.99 7.96 -25.56
CA GLU A 179 17.61 7.45 -25.54
C GLU A 179 17.51 6.15 -26.36
N THR A 180 18.49 5.25 -26.15
CA THR A 180 18.54 3.97 -26.86
C THR A 180 17.41 3.05 -26.38
N SER A 181 16.58 2.60 -27.30
CA SER A 181 15.45 1.70 -27.02
C SER A 181 15.79 0.22 -27.22
N GLY A 182 15.04 -0.65 -26.54
CA GLY A 182 15.00 -2.09 -26.82
C GLY A 182 16.25 -2.89 -26.46
N ILE A 183 17.11 -2.37 -25.57
CA ILE A 183 18.36 -3.03 -25.15
C ILE A 183 18.45 -3.34 -23.65
N TYR A 184 17.59 -2.71 -22.83
CA TYR A 184 17.60 -2.87 -21.38
C TYR A 184 16.50 -3.84 -20.96
N SER A 185 16.75 -4.63 -19.91
CA SER A 185 15.73 -5.41 -19.19
C SER A 185 14.86 -4.49 -18.34
N SER A 186 13.85 -5.03 -17.67
CA SER A 186 12.94 -4.25 -16.84
C SER A 186 13.42 -4.06 -15.40
N ALA A 187 12.69 -3.24 -14.64
CA ALA A 187 12.80 -3.08 -13.20
C ALA A 187 11.40 -2.92 -12.61
N THR A 188 11.03 -3.86 -11.75
CA THR A 188 9.64 -4.09 -11.30
C THR A 188 8.98 -2.84 -10.73
N ASP A 189 9.68 -2.03 -9.95
CA ASP A 189 9.12 -0.81 -9.35
C ASP A 189 8.72 0.23 -10.39
N GLY A 190 9.55 0.45 -11.41
CA GLY A 190 9.22 1.34 -12.52
C GLY A 190 7.99 0.85 -13.28
N ASP A 191 7.94 -0.45 -13.59
CA ASP A 191 6.82 -1.06 -14.31
C ASP A 191 5.51 -1.01 -13.52
N MET A 192 5.59 -1.21 -12.20
CA MET A 192 4.44 -1.10 -11.32
C MET A 192 3.87 0.33 -11.32
N ASP A 193 4.70 1.36 -11.11
CA ASP A 193 4.21 2.74 -11.14
C ASP A 193 3.65 3.13 -12.52
N ILE A 194 4.24 2.65 -13.64
CA ILE A 194 3.69 2.87 -15.00
C ILE A 194 2.31 2.22 -15.16
N ALA A 195 2.17 0.94 -14.81
CA ALA A 195 0.90 0.23 -14.90
C ALA A 195 -0.19 0.89 -14.02
N TYR A 196 0.17 1.31 -12.82
CA TYR A 196 -0.72 2.03 -11.91
C TYR A 196 -1.12 3.40 -12.47
N ALA A 197 -0.17 4.13 -13.06
CA ALA A 197 -0.43 5.42 -13.69
C ALA A 197 -1.37 5.30 -14.90
N LEU A 198 -1.32 4.20 -15.67
CA LEU A 198 -2.27 3.94 -16.75
C LEU A 198 -3.68 3.69 -16.24
N LEU A 199 -3.85 3.02 -15.08
CA LEU A 199 -5.14 2.90 -14.42
C LEU A 199 -5.65 4.27 -13.91
N LEU A 200 -4.77 5.12 -13.38
CA LEU A 200 -5.13 6.50 -13.06
C LEU A 200 -5.57 7.27 -14.31
N ALA A 201 -4.86 7.14 -15.43
CA ALA A 201 -5.20 7.81 -16.68
C ALA A 201 -6.54 7.37 -17.26
N ASP A 202 -6.88 6.07 -17.19
CA ASP A 202 -8.22 5.58 -17.54
C ASP A 202 -9.31 6.28 -16.72
N LYS A 203 -9.12 6.40 -15.40
CA LYS A 203 -10.06 7.11 -14.55
C LYS A 203 -10.09 8.61 -14.84
N GLN A 204 -8.94 9.23 -15.07
CA GLN A 204 -8.80 10.67 -15.24
C GLN A 204 -9.41 11.18 -16.55
N TRP A 205 -9.16 10.47 -17.66
CA TRP A 205 -9.47 10.94 -19.01
C TRP A 205 -10.31 9.96 -19.83
N GLY A 206 -10.54 8.74 -19.32
CA GLY A 206 -11.21 7.67 -20.07
C GLY A 206 -10.30 7.03 -21.13
N SER A 207 -10.67 5.82 -21.54
CA SER A 207 -9.89 5.04 -22.53
C SER A 207 -10.44 5.06 -23.97
N ASN A 208 -11.47 5.88 -24.23
CA ASN A 208 -11.98 6.12 -25.60
C ASN A 208 -11.20 7.26 -26.28
N THR A 209 -9.88 7.24 -26.17
CA THR A 209 -8.97 8.24 -26.76
C THR A 209 -8.03 7.56 -27.76
N GLU A 210 -7.02 8.27 -28.26
CA GLU A 210 -5.96 7.68 -29.11
C GLU A 210 -5.19 6.58 -28.36
N ILE A 211 -4.96 6.77 -27.06
CA ILE A 211 -4.39 5.77 -26.17
C ILE A 211 -5.54 5.12 -25.37
N ASN A 212 -5.61 3.80 -25.42
CA ASN A 212 -6.53 3.01 -24.60
C ASN A 212 -5.84 2.66 -23.28
N TYR A 213 -5.78 3.62 -22.35
CA TYR A 213 -5.04 3.47 -21.09
C TYR A 213 -5.42 2.22 -20.30
N LYS A 214 -6.71 1.88 -20.26
CA LYS A 214 -7.21 0.68 -19.59
C LYS A 214 -6.62 -0.59 -20.20
N GLN A 215 -6.63 -0.69 -21.53
CA GLN A 215 -6.09 -1.87 -22.20
C GLN A 215 -4.58 -1.96 -22.01
N GLU A 216 -3.85 -0.84 -22.17
CA GLU A 216 -2.40 -0.79 -21.92
C GLU A 216 -2.05 -1.18 -20.48
N ALA A 217 -2.82 -0.72 -19.49
CA ALA A 217 -2.66 -1.15 -18.10
C ALA A 217 -2.88 -2.65 -17.94
N ILE A 218 -3.99 -3.18 -18.48
CA ILE A 218 -4.34 -4.61 -18.37
C ILE A 218 -3.26 -5.47 -19.02
N ASP A 219 -2.75 -5.08 -20.19
CA ASP A 219 -1.70 -5.82 -20.89
C ASP A 219 -0.39 -5.78 -20.10
N MET A 220 0.02 -4.62 -19.60
CA MET A 220 1.21 -4.51 -18.74
C MET A 220 1.08 -5.33 -17.45
N ILE A 221 -0.10 -5.36 -16.81
CA ILE A 221 -0.34 -6.13 -15.60
C ILE A 221 -0.35 -7.64 -15.88
N ASN A 222 -1.12 -8.10 -16.87
CA ASN A 222 -1.34 -9.52 -17.12
C ASN A 222 -0.22 -10.19 -17.92
N ASN A 223 0.34 -9.48 -18.89
CA ASN A 223 1.31 -10.02 -19.85
C ASN A 223 2.74 -9.57 -19.53
N GLY A 224 2.90 -8.46 -18.81
CA GLY A 224 4.18 -7.99 -18.25
C GLY A 224 4.41 -8.52 -16.84
N LEU A 225 3.87 -7.80 -15.84
CA LEU A 225 4.17 -7.98 -14.42
C LEU A 225 3.84 -9.40 -13.95
N ARG A 226 2.67 -9.95 -14.28
CA ARG A 226 2.28 -11.32 -13.87
C ARG A 226 3.16 -12.42 -14.45
N VAL A 227 3.76 -12.19 -15.62
CA VAL A 227 4.55 -13.17 -16.35
C VAL A 227 6.02 -13.09 -15.96
N SER A 228 6.54 -11.88 -15.78
CA SER A 228 7.97 -11.63 -15.67
C SER A 228 8.41 -11.11 -14.30
N ASP A 229 7.58 -10.29 -13.64
CA ASP A 229 7.96 -9.59 -12.41
C ASP A 229 7.26 -10.15 -11.16
N TYR A 230 6.63 -11.31 -11.28
CA TYR A 230 5.93 -12.01 -10.20
C TYR A 230 6.19 -13.51 -10.27
N ASN A 231 6.52 -14.12 -9.13
CA ASN A 231 6.66 -15.57 -9.03
C ASN A 231 5.45 -16.21 -8.32
N SER A 232 4.73 -17.07 -9.05
CA SER A 232 3.54 -17.74 -8.54
C SER A 232 3.80 -18.82 -7.46
N GLU A 233 5.04 -19.29 -7.28
CA GLU A 233 5.37 -20.27 -6.24
C GLU A 233 5.63 -19.57 -4.90
N SER A 234 6.47 -18.55 -4.89
CA SER A 234 6.79 -17.77 -3.68
C SER A 234 5.74 -16.68 -3.37
N LYS A 235 4.89 -16.36 -4.35
CA LYS A 235 3.98 -15.20 -4.33
C LYS A 235 4.72 -13.86 -4.17
N ARG A 236 6.01 -13.78 -4.50
CA ARG A 236 6.82 -12.57 -4.37
C ARG A 236 6.97 -11.84 -5.69
N LEU A 237 7.12 -10.51 -5.57
CA LEU A 237 7.55 -9.66 -6.67
C LEU A 237 9.04 -9.88 -6.92
N MET A 238 9.40 -10.06 -8.18
CA MET A 238 10.78 -10.22 -8.65
C MET A 238 11.46 -8.85 -8.77
N LEU A 239 12.77 -8.81 -9.01
CA LEU A 239 13.52 -7.54 -9.16
C LEU A 239 13.35 -6.88 -10.54
N GLY A 240 12.94 -7.67 -11.53
CA GLY A 240 12.67 -7.29 -12.91
C GLY A 240 12.65 -8.55 -13.78
N ASP A 241 12.35 -8.40 -15.06
CA ASP A 241 12.10 -9.51 -15.97
C ASP A 241 13.31 -10.40 -16.29
N TRP A 242 14.50 -9.95 -15.87
CA TRP A 242 15.75 -10.69 -15.93
C TRP A 242 15.93 -11.67 -14.77
N ASP A 243 15.19 -11.50 -13.66
CA ASP A 243 15.31 -12.32 -12.46
C ASP A 243 14.46 -13.60 -12.55
N THR A 244 14.99 -14.60 -13.24
CA THR A 244 14.28 -15.86 -13.51
C THR A 244 14.60 -17.00 -12.54
N GLN A 245 15.54 -16.82 -11.62
CA GLN A 245 16.07 -17.92 -10.77
C GLN A 245 15.95 -17.65 -9.26
N LYS A 246 15.76 -16.41 -8.83
CA LYS A 246 15.80 -16.05 -7.41
C LYS A 246 14.39 -15.82 -6.87
N ILE A 247 13.57 -16.86 -6.91
CA ILE A 247 12.13 -16.78 -6.60
C ILE A 247 11.81 -16.21 -5.20
N TYR A 248 12.78 -16.23 -4.28
CA TYR A 248 12.63 -15.68 -2.93
C TYR A 248 13.29 -14.32 -2.73
N THR A 249 13.99 -13.78 -3.73
CA THR A 249 14.57 -12.45 -3.65
C THR A 249 13.53 -11.42 -4.06
N THR A 250 13.41 -10.36 -3.27
CA THR A 250 12.50 -9.25 -3.54
C THR A 250 13.07 -7.96 -2.96
N ARG A 251 12.65 -6.80 -3.47
CA ARG A 251 13.07 -5.49 -2.99
C ARG A 251 11.94 -4.86 -2.17
N SER A 252 12.20 -4.42 -0.94
CA SER A 252 11.12 -4.03 -0.03
C SER A 252 10.36 -2.79 -0.50
N SER A 253 11.01 -1.92 -1.28
CA SER A 253 10.39 -0.73 -1.88
C SER A 253 9.36 -1.04 -2.95
N ASP A 254 9.35 -2.27 -3.47
CA ASP A 254 8.42 -2.70 -4.52
C ASP A 254 7.12 -3.22 -3.93
N TRP A 255 7.03 -3.28 -2.60
CA TRP A 255 5.85 -3.72 -1.85
C TRP A 255 4.76 -2.63 -1.85
N MET A 256 4.37 -2.21 -3.05
CA MET A 256 3.33 -1.20 -3.31
C MET A 256 1.95 -1.86 -3.18
N THR A 257 1.58 -2.29 -1.97
CA THR A 257 0.37 -3.11 -1.73
C THR A 257 -0.90 -2.42 -2.22
N GLY A 258 -1.00 -1.08 -2.12
CA GLY A 258 -2.08 -0.31 -2.72
C GLY A 258 -2.17 -0.42 -4.26
N HIS A 259 -1.05 -0.54 -4.96
CA HIS A 259 -1.03 -0.80 -6.42
C HIS A 259 -1.48 -2.21 -6.73
N LEU A 260 -1.06 -3.19 -5.95
CA LEU A 260 -1.50 -4.58 -6.10
C LEU A 260 -3.02 -4.72 -5.92
N ARG A 261 -3.64 -3.94 -5.01
CA ARG A 261 -5.11 -3.83 -4.90
C ARG A 261 -5.73 -3.26 -6.19
N ALA A 262 -5.10 -2.25 -6.78
CA ALA A 262 -5.56 -1.69 -8.04
C ALA A 262 -5.47 -2.68 -9.20
N TYR A 263 -4.42 -3.49 -9.25
CA TYR A 263 -4.24 -4.52 -10.27
C TYR A 263 -5.26 -5.64 -10.12
N GLU A 264 -5.51 -6.11 -8.90
CA GLU A 264 -6.57 -7.09 -8.66
C GLU A 264 -7.93 -6.56 -9.12
N ASN A 265 -8.28 -5.33 -8.75
CA ASN A 265 -9.56 -4.74 -9.16
C ASN A 265 -9.66 -4.56 -10.69
N ALA A 266 -8.55 -4.25 -11.36
CA ALA A 266 -8.54 -4.06 -12.82
C ALA A 266 -8.61 -5.38 -13.61
N THR A 267 -8.07 -6.47 -13.06
CA THR A 267 -7.86 -7.73 -13.79
C THR A 267 -8.68 -8.90 -13.26
N ASN A 268 -9.22 -8.78 -12.05
CA ASN A 268 -9.86 -9.84 -11.29
C ASN A 268 -8.93 -11.07 -11.10
N ASP A 269 -7.62 -10.84 -10.98
CA ASP A 269 -6.63 -11.87 -10.65
C ASP A 269 -6.30 -11.88 -9.15
N ALA A 270 -6.74 -12.93 -8.47
CA ALA A 270 -6.55 -13.11 -7.03
C ALA A 270 -5.08 -13.31 -6.62
N GLU A 271 -4.17 -13.62 -7.55
CA GLU A 271 -2.74 -13.76 -7.25
C GLU A 271 -2.12 -12.45 -6.73
N TRP A 272 -2.71 -11.30 -7.10
CA TRP A 272 -2.32 -10.01 -6.54
C TRP A 272 -2.67 -9.85 -5.06
N LEU A 273 -3.78 -10.43 -4.60
CA LEU A 273 -4.10 -10.48 -3.16
C LEU A 273 -3.14 -11.43 -2.44
N ALA A 274 -2.79 -12.56 -3.06
CA ALA A 274 -1.80 -13.49 -2.51
C ALA A 274 -0.41 -12.85 -2.39
N ALA A 275 -0.04 -11.98 -3.34
CA ALA A 275 1.19 -11.19 -3.25
C ALA A 275 1.17 -10.24 -2.05
N ILE A 276 0.05 -9.55 -1.81
CA ILE A 276 -0.13 -8.67 -0.65
C ILE A 276 -0.03 -9.46 0.66
N ASP A 277 -0.67 -10.63 0.74
CA ASP A 277 -0.59 -11.49 1.91
C ASP A 277 0.86 -11.95 2.17
N SER A 278 1.57 -12.38 1.12
CA SER A 278 3.00 -12.74 1.20
C SER A 278 3.87 -11.57 1.68
N ILE A 279 3.62 -10.34 1.19
CA ILE A 279 4.30 -9.13 1.65
C ILE A 279 4.09 -8.90 3.15
N TYR A 280 2.84 -8.94 3.63
CA TYR A 280 2.58 -8.69 5.05
C TYR A 280 3.11 -9.82 5.95
N ASP A 281 3.13 -11.06 5.47
CA ASP A 281 3.78 -12.17 6.16
C ASP A 281 5.30 -11.97 6.25
N MET A 282 5.94 -11.47 5.19
CA MET A 282 7.36 -11.11 5.22
C MET A 282 7.64 -9.95 6.18
N VAL A 283 6.82 -8.89 6.14
CA VAL A 283 6.92 -7.76 7.07
C VAL A 283 6.79 -8.23 8.51
N ALA A 284 5.81 -9.09 8.81
CA ALA A 284 5.63 -9.65 10.15
C ALA A 284 6.86 -10.47 10.59
N GLN A 285 7.39 -11.33 9.72
CA GLN A 285 8.56 -12.15 10.02
C GLN A 285 9.83 -11.31 10.22
N LEU A 286 10.10 -10.34 9.34
CA LEU A 286 11.24 -9.41 9.52
C LEU A 286 11.08 -8.60 10.80
N ASN A 287 9.85 -8.20 11.14
CA ASN A 287 9.54 -7.54 12.40
C ASN A 287 9.85 -8.39 13.65
N THR A 288 9.81 -9.73 13.56
CA THR A 288 10.28 -10.59 14.66
C THR A 288 11.80 -10.59 14.78
N GLN A 289 12.52 -10.40 13.67
CA GLN A 289 13.98 -10.34 13.62
C GLN A 289 14.54 -8.97 14.05
N ASN A 290 13.77 -7.90 13.86
CA ASN A 290 14.10 -6.53 14.30
C ASN A 290 13.08 -5.97 15.30
N SER A 291 12.96 -6.61 16.46
CA SER A 291 11.96 -6.26 17.49
C SER A 291 11.88 -4.77 17.85
N ASN A 292 12.94 -4.00 17.58
CA ASN A 292 13.09 -2.62 18.02
C ASN A 292 12.65 -1.54 17.03
N SER A 293 12.66 -1.77 15.70
CA SER A 293 12.68 -0.67 14.73
C SER A 293 11.55 -0.61 13.72
N GLY A 294 11.00 -1.75 13.29
CA GLY A 294 10.06 -1.79 12.16
C GLY A 294 10.69 -1.52 10.78
N LEU A 295 12.01 -1.39 10.69
CA LEU A 295 12.72 -1.05 9.46
C LEU A 295 12.80 -2.25 8.51
N MET A 296 12.56 -2.04 7.22
CA MET A 296 12.75 -3.07 6.19
C MET A 296 14.13 -2.92 5.54
N PRO A 297 14.81 -4.01 5.16
CA PRO A 297 16.05 -3.94 4.39
C PRO A 297 15.75 -3.62 2.92
N ASP A 298 16.71 -3.02 2.20
CA ASP A 298 16.61 -2.75 0.76
C ASP A 298 16.19 -4.00 -0.02
N PHE A 299 16.83 -5.15 0.26
CA PHE A 299 16.50 -6.44 -0.34
C PHE A 299 16.27 -7.52 0.72
N VAL A 300 15.33 -8.41 0.40
CA VAL A 300 14.93 -9.55 1.22
C VAL A 300 15.16 -10.82 0.42
N THR A 301 15.82 -11.82 1.01
CA THR A 301 16.08 -13.12 0.36
C THR A 301 15.65 -14.28 1.25
N GLY A 302 15.74 -15.49 0.71
CA GLY A 302 15.44 -16.73 1.43
C GLY A 302 13.95 -17.05 1.56
N GLN A 303 13.63 -18.34 1.57
CA GLN A 303 12.26 -18.81 1.78
C GLN A 303 11.71 -18.32 3.13
N ASN A 304 12.53 -18.45 4.17
CA ASN A 304 12.36 -17.69 5.41
C ASN A 304 12.96 -16.29 5.15
N PRO A 305 12.14 -15.24 5.03
CA PRO A 305 12.57 -13.92 4.63
C PRO A 305 13.59 -13.36 5.63
N ARG A 306 14.73 -12.92 5.10
CA ARG A 306 15.81 -12.29 5.87
C ARG A 306 16.44 -11.15 5.06
N PRO A 307 17.13 -10.20 5.70
CA PRO A 307 17.89 -9.18 4.99
C PRO A 307 18.97 -9.78 4.08
N ASP A 308 19.14 -9.22 2.88
CA ASP A 308 20.19 -9.64 1.96
C ASP A 308 21.57 -9.10 2.37
N THR A 309 22.28 -9.87 3.19
CA THR A 309 23.64 -9.52 3.65
C THR A 309 24.76 -10.14 2.81
N GLU A 310 24.41 -11.09 1.93
CA GLU A 310 25.36 -11.85 1.11
C GLU A 310 25.34 -11.42 -0.36
N ASN A 311 24.56 -10.38 -0.69
CA ASN A 311 24.33 -9.90 -2.06
C ASN A 311 23.74 -11.01 -2.94
N ASP A 312 22.82 -11.79 -2.36
CA ASP A 312 22.03 -12.82 -3.02
C ASP A 312 21.21 -12.21 -4.17
N ASN A 313 20.84 -10.93 -4.09
CA ASN A 313 20.18 -10.17 -5.15
C ASN A 313 21.02 -10.06 -6.44
N GLY A 314 22.35 -10.16 -6.35
CA GLY A 314 23.28 -10.02 -7.47
C GLY A 314 23.41 -8.59 -8.03
N THR A 315 22.95 -7.55 -7.32
CA THR A 315 23.07 -6.15 -7.76
C THR A 315 24.44 -5.55 -7.42
N GLY A 316 25.13 -6.10 -6.43
CA GLY A 316 26.42 -5.58 -5.94
C GLY A 316 26.27 -4.40 -4.98
N GLU A 317 25.04 -4.10 -4.55
CA GLU A 317 24.76 -2.98 -3.65
C GLU A 317 25.28 -3.24 -2.23
N LYS A 318 26.05 -2.28 -1.70
CA LYS A 318 26.78 -2.46 -0.44
C LYS A 318 25.86 -2.57 0.79
N ASN A 319 24.68 -1.96 0.74
CA ASN A 319 23.77 -1.83 1.88
C ASN A 319 22.49 -2.66 1.72
N SER A 320 22.48 -3.70 0.87
CA SER A 320 21.27 -4.47 0.53
C SER A 320 20.52 -5.04 1.74
N GLY A 321 21.22 -5.42 2.80
CA GLY A 321 20.63 -5.98 4.03
C GLY A 321 20.22 -4.93 5.06
N HIS A 322 20.18 -3.65 4.69
CA HIS A 322 19.96 -2.52 5.59
C HIS A 322 18.84 -1.62 5.08
N TYR A 323 18.28 -0.79 5.97
CA TYR A 323 17.35 0.26 5.57
C TYR A 323 18.14 1.42 4.96
N TYR A 324 18.18 1.47 3.63
CA TYR A 324 18.93 2.46 2.86
C TYR A 324 18.06 3.03 1.73
N TYR A 325 18.65 3.49 0.63
CA TYR A 325 17.95 4.30 -0.37
C TYR A 325 16.78 3.58 -1.06
N ASN A 326 16.84 2.25 -1.25
CA ASN A 326 15.66 1.53 -1.73
C ASN A 326 14.58 1.51 -0.64
N ALA A 327 14.91 0.96 0.52
CA ALA A 327 13.94 0.74 1.59
C ALA A 327 13.35 2.03 2.17
N ALA A 328 13.99 3.18 1.98
CA ALA A 328 13.48 4.51 2.35
C ALA A 328 12.06 4.77 1.81
N ARG A 329 11.69 4.15 0.68
CA ARG A 329 10.35 4.25 0.07
C ARG A 329 9.30 3.35 0.73
N THR A 330 9.71 2.27 1.40
CA THR A 330 8.81 1.26 2.00
C THR A 330 7.74 1.86 2.92
N PRO A 331 8.03 2.85 3.79
CA PRO A 331 7.01 3.46 4.65
C PRO A 331 5.89 4.13 3.87
N LEU A 332 6.19 4.82 2.76
CA LEU A 332 5.19 5.38 1.86
C LEU A 332 4.37 4.25 1.24
N ARG A 333 5.04 3.29 0.60
CA ARG A 333 4.38 2.22 -0.17
C ARG A 333 3.44 1.36 0.66
N LEU A 334 3.85 0.95 1.86
CA LEU A 334 3.01 0.17 2.76
C LEU A 334 1.84 0.99 3.32
N SER A 335 2.07 2.24 3.73
CA SER A 335 1.04 3.08 4.36
C SER A 335 -0.10 3.45 3.41
N MET A 336 0.17 3.52 2.10
CA MET A 336 -0.87 3.81 1.12
C MET A 336 -2.02 2.78 1.13
N ASP A 337 -1.75 1.51 1.48
CA ASP A 337 -2.80 0.49 1.54
C ASP A 337 -3.73 0.66 2.76
N TYR A 338 -3.22 1.18 3.88
CA TYR A 338 -4.11 1.62 4.95
C TYR A 338 -4.85 2.90 4.56
N ILE A 339 -4.13 3.92 4.07
CA ILE A 339 -4.70 5.23 3.69
C ILE A 339 -5.89 5.03 2.76
N HIS A 340 -5.74 4.25 1.69
CA HIS A 340 -6.82 3.95 0.78
C HIS A 340 -7.76 2.88 1.35
N ASN A 341 -7.26 1.69 1.69
CA ASN A 341 -8.11 0.51 1.86
C ASN A 341 -8.36 0.09 3.32
N GLY A 342 -7.78 0.79 4.30
CA GLY A 342 -7.94 0.50 5.72
C GLY A 342 -7.31 -0.82 6.19
N ASP A 343 -6.36 -1.40 5.43
CA ASP A 343 -5.71 -2.67 5.78
C ASP A 343 -4.96 -2.53 7.13
N GLN A 344 -5.36 -3.35 8.10
CA GLN A 344 -4.81 -3.25 9.46
C GLN A 344 -3.36 -3.73 9.55
N ARG A 345 -2.91 -4.59 8.64
CA ARG A 345 -1.51 -5.06 8.61
C ARG A 345 -0.58 -3.94 8.14
N SER A 346 -1.04 -3.15 7.16
CA SER A 346 -0.39 -1.89 6.78
C SER A 346 -0.23 -0.97 7.97
N LYS A 347 -1.34 -0.69 8.69
CA LYS A 347 -1.32 0.16 9.88
C LYS A 347 -0.33 -0.35 10.93
N SER A 348 -0.39 -1.63 11.28
CA SER A 348 0.52 -2.21 12.29
C SER A 348 1.99 -2.14 11.88
N ALA A 349 2.31 -2.34 10.61
CA ALA A 349 3.68 -2.19 10.10
C ALA A 349 4.17 -0.73 10.24
N SER A 350 3.34 0.23 9.84
CA SER A 350 3.65 1.66 9.95
C SER A 350 3.77 2.12 11.41
N GLU A 351 2.87 1.70 12.30
CA GLU A 351 2.90 2.04 13.73
C GLU A 351 4.18 1.54 14.42
N LYS A 352 4.65 0.33 14.07
CA LYS A 352 5.90 -0.21 14.63
C LYS A 352 7.10 0.64 14.23
N LEU A 353 7.20 1.01 12.94
CA LEU A 353 8.24 1.91 12.46
C LEU A 353 8.17 3.28 13.16
N VAL A 354 6.99 3.89 13.17
CA VAL A 354 6.78 5.24 13.71
C VAL A 354 7.09 5.29 15.21
N THR A 355 6.75 4.23 15.95
CA THR A 355 7.10 4.10 17.38
C THR A 355 8.60 4.21 17.59
N TRP A 356 9.40 3.52 16.78
CA TRP A 356 10.86 3.61 16.86
C TRP A 356 11.39 4.97 16.39
N VAL A 357 10.86 5.53 15.31
CA VAL A 357 11.25 6.86 14.82
C VAL A 357 11.06 7.92 15.91
N ARG A 358 9.95 7.87 16.65
CA ARG A 358 9.69 8.80 17.78
C ARG A 358 10.78 8.75 18.84
N LEU A 359 11.37 7.58 19.10
CA LEU A 359 12.51 7.44 20.01
C LEU A 359 13.76 8.14 19.48
N GLN A 360 13.94 8.21 18.16
CA GLN A 360 15.09 8.88 17.53
C GLN A 360 14.93 10.41 17.54
N ILE A 361 13.75 10.91 17.18
CA ILE A 361 13.49 12.36 17.05
C ILE A 361 13.09 13.04 18.36
N GLY A 362 12.71 12.25 19.37
CA GLY A 362 12.29 12.70 20.70
C GLY A 362 10.95 13.44 20.70
N ASP A 363 10.51 13.86 21.88
CA ASP A 363 9.20 14.51 22.10
C ASP A 363 9.06 15.87 21.39
N SER A 364 10.17 16.46 20.92
CA SER A 364 10.15 17.68 20.11
C SER A 364 9.89 17.42 18.63
N TYR A 365 9.80 16.16 18.20
CA TYR A 365 9.68 15.74 16.81
C TYR A 365 10.75 16.37 15.88
N ASP A 366 12.00 16.39 16.35
CA ASP A 366 13.11 17.00 15.61
C ASP A 366 13.67 16.04 14.56
N PHE A 367 13.16 16.16 13.33
CA PHE A 367 13.58 15.32 12.20
C PHE A 367 15.06 15.50 11.78
N ASN A 368 15.78 16.49 12.31
CA ASN A 368 17.25 16.56 12.11
C ASN A 368 18.00 15.45 12.84
N LYS A 369 17.33 14.71 13.74
CA LYS A 369 17.89 13.53 14.43
C LYS A 369 17.62 12.22 13.68
N TYR A 370 16.89 12.27 12.56
CA TYR A 370 16.58 11.10 11.75
C TYR A 370 17.48 11.03 10.52
N TYR A 371 18.38 10.05 10.51
CA TYR A 371 19.47 9.90 9.55
C TYR A 371 19.06 9.11 8.29
N SER A 372 19.97 9.04 7.31
CA SER A 372 19.70 8.52 5.96
C SER A 372 20.26 7.12 5.75
N GLY A 373 20.21 6.28 6.78
CA GLY A 373 20.66 4.88 6.67
C GLY A 373 20.83 4.18 8.01
N TYR A 374 20.21 3.01 8.14
CA TYR A 374 20.20 2.23 9.37
C TYR A 374 20.34 0.74 9.09
N THR A 375 21.04 0.03 9.96
CA THR A 375 20.81 -1.42 10.09
C THR A 375 19.34 -1.67 10.42
N ILE A 376 18.79 -2.84 10.07
CA ILE A 376 17.40 -3.15 10.41
C ILE A 376 17.11 -3.12 11.91
N ASN A 377 18.12 -3.17 12.79
CA ASN A 377 17.93 -3.05 14.24
C ASN A 377 17.95 -1.60 14.76
N GLY A 378 18.07 -0.62 13.86
CA GLY A 378 18.01 0.81 14.20
C GLY A 378 19.36 1.46 14.52
N ASN A 379 20.49 0.76 14.35
CA ASN A 379 21.81 1.40 14.45
C ASN A 379 22.11 2.17 13.16
N VAL A 380 22.60 3.40 13.28
CA VAL A 380 23.01 4.24 12.13
C VAL A 380 24.15 3.57 11.37
N LEU A 381 24.07 3.57 10.04
CA LEU A 381 25.16 3.06 9.20
C LEU A 381 26.32 4.06 9.16
N PRO A 382 27.59 3.61 9.16
CA PRO A 382 28.73 4.50 9.02
C PRO A 382 28.66 5.34 7.75
N GLY A 383 28.72 6.67 7.89
CA GLY A 383 28.63 7.61 6.76
C GLY A 383 27.20 8.00 6.36
N ALA A 384 26.19 7.47 7.06
CA ALA A 384 24.79 7.81 6.84
C ALA A 384 24.27 8.90 7.80
N GLU A 385 25.15 9.55 8.58
CA GLU A 385 24.83 10.56 9.60
C GLU A 385 24.43 11.94 9.00
N TYR A 386 23.54 11.93 8.02
CA TYR A 386 22.96 13.10 7.39
C TYR A 386 21.45 12.93 7.22
N ASN A 387 20.72 14.03 7.00
CA ASN A 387 19.26 14.01 6.82
C ASN A 387 18.93 14.19 5.34
N SER A 388 17.95 13.44 4.85
CA SER A 388 17.42 13.57 3.50
C SER A 388 15.90 13.37 3.49
N THR A 389 15.20 14.11 2.62
CA THR A 389 13.73 14.00 2.52
C THR A 389 13.25 12.65 2.02
N VAL A 390 14.07 11.89 1.27
CA VAL A 390 13.67 10.54 0.85
C VAL A 390 13.49 9.56 2.01
N PHE A 391 14.21 9.79 3.12
CA PHE A 391 14.04 9.01 4.34
C PHE A 391 12.93 9.58 5.24
N ILE A 392 12.80 10.90 5.29
CA ILE A 392 11.90 11.59 6.22
C ILE A 392 10.45 11.60 5.70
N ALA A 393 10.22 11.97 4.45
CA ALA A 393 8.87 12.19 3.93
C ALA A 393 8.00 10.91 3.96
N PRO A 394 8.49 9.72 3.55
CA PRO A 394 7.75 8.46 3.68
C PRO A 394 7.38 8.12 5.13
N VAL A 395 8.25 8.44 6.09
CA VAL A 395 7.99 8.23 7.52
C VAL A 395 6.90 9.15 8.05
N VAL A 396 6.81 10.39 7.54
CA VAL A 396 5.71 11.30 7.87
C VAL A 396 4.37 10.77 7.34
N VAL A 397 4.37 10.16 6.14
CA VAL A 397 3.19 9.45 5.62
C VAL A 397 2.83 8.26 6.52
N ALA A 398 3.82 7.46 6.94
CA ALA A 398 3.57 6.36 7.86
C ALA A 398 3.02 6.82 9.22
N ALA A 399 3.46 7.97 9.73
CA ALA A 399 2.90 8.54 10.96
C ALA A 399 1.42 8.93 10.82
N SER A 400 0.95 9.20 9.60
CA SER A 400 -0.41 9.66 9.34
C SER A 400 -1.48 8.57 9.47
N VAL A 401 -1.10 7.30 9.65
CA VAL A 401 -2.06 6.19 9.83
C VAL A 401 -2.74 6.18 11.21
N ASP A 402 -2.17 6.91 12.18
CA ASP A 402 -2.65 6.99 13.56
C ASP A 402 -2.78 8.43 14.05
N SER A 403 -3.97 8.76 14.53
CA SER A 403 -4.32 10.04 15.14
C SER A 403 -3.42 10.44 16.32
N ALA A 404 -2.81 9.49 17.03
CA ALA A 404 -1.90 9.79 18.13
C ALA A 404 -0.62 10.52 17.69
N ASN A 405 -0.32 10.54 16.39
CA ASN A 405 0.87 11.16 15.83
C ASN A 405 0.61 12.54 15.20
N GLN A 406 -0.52 13.19 15.49
CA GLN A 406 -0.89 14.46 14.84
C GLN A 406 0.18 15.55 14.94
N GLU A 407 0.85 15.68 16.09
CA GLU A 407 1.93 16.65 16.28
C GLU A 407 3.18 16.28 15.46
N MET A 408 3.52 14.99 15.39
CA MET A 408 4.62 14.48 14.54
C MET A 408 4.33 14.73 13.06
N VAL A 409 3.09 14.47 12.60
CA VAL A 409 2.66 14.72 11.22
C VAL A 409 2.74 16.22 10.89
N ASN A 410 2.33 17.09 11.82
CA ASN A 410 2.45 18.54 11.66
C ASN A 410 3.90 19.02 11.60
N ALA A 411 4.77 18.50 12.47
CA ALA A 411 6.20 18.81 12.46
C ALA A 411 6.87 18.33 11.16
N GLY A 412 6.55 17.10 10.74
CA GLY A 412 7.02 16.49 9.51
C GLY A 412 6.59 17.28 8.28
N TRP A 413 5.30 17.61 8.16
CA TRP A 413 4.77 18.47 7.09
C TRP A 413 5.55 19.79 6.96
N ASN A 414 5.79 20.47 8.09
CA ASN A 414 6.56 21.72 8.08
C ASN A 414 8.02 21.54 7.66
N TYR A 415 8.61 20.37 7.93
CA TYR A 415 9.96 20.04 7.50
C TYR A 415 10.04 19.81 5.98
N ILE A 416 9.05 19.13 5.40
CA ILE A 416 9.15 18.61 4.02
C ILE A 416 8.50 19.50 2.95
N LYS A 417 7.47 20.29 3.27
CA LYS A 417 6.57 20.95 2.29
C LYS A 417 7.20 21.90 1.28
N ALA A 418 8.41 22.40 1.56
CA ALA A 418 9.14 23.34 0.71
C ALA A 418 10.63 22.96 0.56
N LYS A 419 10.99 21.73 0.94
CA LYS A 419 12.38 21.28 0.95
C LYS A 419 12.72 20.60 -0.36
N HIS A 420 13.70 21.17 -1.07
CA HIS A 420 14.21 20.65 -2.33
C HIS A 420 15.66 20.14 -2.16
N GLU A 421 15.96 19.00 -2.75
CA GLU A 421 17.25 18.30 -2.72
C GLU A 421 17.63 17.91 -4.16
N SER A 422 17.62 16.61 -4.48
CA SER A 422 17.89 16.09 -5.83
C SER A 422 16.67 15.34 -6.40
N TYR A 423 16.79 14.83 -7.62
CA TYR A 423 15.69 14.14 -8.31
C TYR A 423 14.96 13.12 -7.40
N PHE A 424 15.71 12.22 -6.76
CA PHE A 424 15.13 11.12 -6.02
C PHE A 424 14.38 11.61 -4.78
N GLU A 425 15.03 12.48 -4.01
CA GLU A 425 14.48 13.11 -2.81
C GLU A 425 13.26 13.98 -3.10
N ASP A 426 13.31 14.80 -4.15
CA ASP A 426 12.22 15.69 -4.53
C ASP A 426 11.01 14.91 -5.04
N THR A 427 11.24 13.85 -5.79
CA THR A 427 10.16 13.05 -6.36
C THR A 427 9.41 12.27 -5.27
N ILE A 428 10.14 11.61 -4.37
CA ILE A 428 9.52 10.90 -3.24
C ILE A 428 8.87 11.89 -2.25
N ASN A 429 9.44 13.07 -2.07
CA ASN A 429 8.83 14.11 -1.26
C ASN A 429 7.50 14.59 -1.87
N LEU A 430 7.46 14.91 -3.17
CA LEU A 430 6.22 15.31 -3.84
C LEU A 430 5.12 14.23 -3.76
N LEU A 431 5.48 12.97 -3.99
CA LEU A 431 4.57 11.83 -3.82
C LEU A 431 4.05 11.74 -2.36
N SER A 432 4.91 11.98 -1.37
CA SER A 432 4.52 12.01 0.04
C SER A 432 3.60 13.19 0.38
N LEU A 433 3.83 14.38 -0.21
CA LEU A 433 2.97 15.54 -0.07
C LEU A 433 1.58 15.29 -0.68
N LEU A 434 1.51 14.65 -1.85
CA LEU A 434 0.26 14.23 -2.48
C LEU A 434 -0.52 13.25 -1.57
N ALA A 435 0.16 12.28 -0.97
CA ALA A 435 -0.45 11.35 -0.01
C ALA A 435 -1.01 12.09 1.23
N LEU A 436 -0.17 12.89 1.91
CA LEU A 436 -0.52 13.60 3.15
C LEU A 436 -1.66 14.61 3.00
N THR A 437 -1.89 15.10 1.78
CA THR A 437 -2.95 16.08 1.50
C THR A 437 -4.23 15.45 0.95
N GLY A 438 -4.25 14.13 0.74
CA GLY A 438 -5.37 13.43 0.09
C GLY A 438 -5.48 13.77 -1.39
N ASN A 439 -4.38 14.14 -2.05
CA ASN A 439 -4.35 14.37 -3.49
C ASN A 439 -3.71 13.19 -4.25
N TRP A 440 -3.38 12.10 -3.55
CA TRP A 440 -3.15 10.79 -4.14
C TRP A 440 -4.39 9.93 -3.95
N TRP A 441 -5.23 9.85 -4.98
CA TRP A 441 -6.39 8.96 -5.02
C TRP A 441 -6.02 7.62 -5.66
N ALA A 442 -6.74 6.56 -5.32
CA ALA A 442 -6.52 5.23 -5.87
C ALA A 442 -7.49 4.95 -7.04
N PRO A 443 -7.05 4.32 -8.15
CA PRO A 443 -7.92 4.05 -9.29
C PRO A 443 -8.92 2.90 -9.04
N ASN A 444 -8.67 2.07 -8.01
CA ASN A 444 -9.64 1.12 -7.47
C ASN A 444 -10.59 1.75 -6.45
N GLN A 445 -10.34 2.98 -6.03
CA GLN A 445 -11.32 3.76 -5.30
C GLN A 445 -12.17 4.54 -6.29
N THR A 446 -13.44 4.20 -6.27
CA THR A 446 -14.49 5.13 -6.64
C THR A 446 -14.46 6.28 -5.65
N THR A 447 -13.69 7.34 -5.93
CA THR A 447 -13.97 8.63 -5.27
C THR A 447 -15.42 8.97 -5.57
N GLY A 448 -16.17 9.42 -4.56
CA GLY A 448 -17.59 9.77 -4.61
C GLY A 448 -18.00 10.67 -5.78
N ASN A 449 -18.09 10.06 -6.95
CA ASN A 449 -19.02 10.32 -8.01
C ASN A 449 -19.42 8.92 -8.48
N ASP A 450 -20.03 8.16 -7.58
CA ASP A 450 -21.04 7.26 -8.07
C ASP A 450 -22.14 8.14 -8.70
N ASN A 451 -22.89 7.63 -9.66
CA ASN A 451 -23.93 8.44 -10.28
C ASN A 451 -25.17 8.60 -9.35
N GLY A 452 -24.96 8.76 -8.04
CA GLY A 452 -25.91 8.55 -6.95
C GLY A 452 -26.19 7.07 -6.70
N ILE A 453 -25.20 6.19 -6.57
CA ILE A 453 -25.33 4.78 -6.20
C ILE A 453 -24.18 4.38 -5.26
N PRO A 454 -24.43 4.11 -3.96
CA PRO A 454 -23.38 3.89 -2.97
C PRO A 454 -22.59 2.61 -3.26
N ILE A 455 -21.47 2.44 -2.56
CA ILE A 455 -20.51 1.36 -2.81
C ILE A 455 -20.26 0.59 -1.53
N ALA A 456 -20.63 -0.69 -1.52
CA ALA A 456 -20.28 -1.61 -0.45
C ALA A 456 -18.81 -2.05 -0.58
N LEU A 457 -18.07 -2.12 0.53
CA LEU A 457 -16.66 -2.52 0.53
C LEU A 457 -16.48 -4.01 0.83
N SER A 458 -15.65 -4.71 0.06
CA SER A 458 -15.30 -6.10 0.41
C SER A 458 -14.51 -6.16 1.73
N LYS A 459 -14.77 -7.17 2.56
CA LYS A 459 -14.10 -7.35 3.87
C LYS A 459 -13.51 -8.75 3.99
N SER A 460 -12.59 -8.93 4.93
CA SER A 460 -12.12 -10.25 5.35
C SER A 460 -12.06 -10.36 6.87
N ALA A 461 -12.22 -11.59 7.38
CA ALA A 461 -12.04 -11.88 8.80
C ALA A 461 -11.54 -13.31 9.02
N THR A 462 -10.81 -13.50 10.11
CA THR A 462 -10.33 -14.82 10.57
C THR A 462 -10.86 -15.10 11.96
N THR A 463 -11.25 -16.34 12.23
CA THR A 463 -11.64 -16.81 13.56
C THR A 463 -11.16 -18.23 13.81
N THR A 464 -11.02 -18.63 15.06
CA THR A 464 -10.75 -20.04 15.40
C THR A 464 -12.04 -20.86 15.33
N MET A 465 -11.88 -22.17 15.12
CA MET A 465 -12.96 -23.13 15.06
C MET A 465 -13.88 -23.01 16.27
N ASN A 466 -15.19 -23.01 16.04
CA ASN A 466 -16.24 -22.80 17.06
C ASN A 466 -16.30 -21.40 17.71
N MET A 467 -15.40 -20.48 17.36
CA MET A 467 -15.41 -19.12 17.91
C MET A 467 -16.12 -18.14 16.98
N PRO A 468 -17.09 -17.36 17.49
CA PRO A 468 -17.70 -16.28 16.73
C PRO A 468 -16.70 -15.15 16.44
N VAL A 469 -16.90 -14.44 15.33
CA VAL A 469 -16.18 -13.20 15.02
C VAL A 469 -17.15 -12.10 14.63
N LEU A 470 -16.88 -10.90 15.15
CA LEU A 470 -17.61 -9.68 14.80
C LEU A 470 -16.93 -9.01 13.60
N ILE A 471 -17.72 -8.75 12.57
CA ILE A 471 -17.30 -8.14 11.32
C ILE A 471 -18.05 -6.82 11.18
N ARG A 472 -17.34 -5.74 10.91
CA ARG A 472 -17.92 -4.43 10.61
C ARG A 472 -17.99 -4.25 9.10
N LEU A 473 -19.19 -4.22 8.56
CA LEU A 473 -19.48 -3.85 7.17
C LEU A 473 -19.26 -2.36 6.99
N GLU A 474 -18.82 -1.98 5.79
CA GLU A 474 -18.55 -0.58 5.43
C GLU A 474 -19.08 -0.27 4.03
N GLY A 475 -19.49 0.97 3.83
CA GLY A 475 -19.88 1.50 2.53
C GLY A 475 -19.35 2.92 2.38
N ILE A 476 -19.14 3.33 1.12
CA ILE A 476 -18.73 4.67 0.73
C ILE A 476 -19.81 5.24 -0.18
N ASP A 477 -20.12 6.51 0.01
CA ASP A 477 -21.10 7.28 -0.74
C ASP A 477 -20.73 8.77 -0.62
N ASP A 478 -21.23 9.62 -1.50
CA ASP A 478 -21.08 11.09 -1.35
C ASP A 478 -22.08 11.70 -0.35
N GLY A 479 -23.14 10.96 -0.02
CA GLY A 479 -24.08 11.16 1.08
C GLY A 479 -23.82 10.26 2.29
N THR A 480 -24.90 9.79 2.93
CA THR A 480 -24.84 8.99 4.16
C THR A 480 -25.35 7.58 3.92
N ILE A 481 -24.56 6.55 4.22
CA ILE A 481 -25.05 5.16 4.26
C ILE A 481 -26.11 5.02 5.37
N THR A 482 -27.34 4.70 4.97
CA THR A 482 -28.49 4.55 5.87
C THR A 482 -28.77 3.10 6.23
N ALA A 483 -28.39 2.12 5.39
CA ALA A 483 -28.66 0.71 5.65
C ALA A 483 -27.60 -0.25 5.08
N TYR A 484 -27.57 -1.44 5.68
CA TYR A 484 -26.72 -2.57 5.28
C TYR A 484 -27.62 -3.80 5.14
N HIS A 485 -27.52 -4.49 4.00
CA HIS A 485 -28.37 -5.63 3.68
C HIS A 485 -27.53 -6.85 3.29
N ILE A 486 -27.75 -7.97 3.98
CA ILE A 486 -27.12 -9.24 3.61
C ILE A 486 -27.79 -9.77 2.34
N HIS A 487 -26.97 -10.01 1.32
CA HIS A 487 -27.39 -10.46 0.00
C HIS A 487 -27.24 -11.98 -0.19
N THR A 488 -26.15 -12.58 0.31
CA THR A 488 -25.98 -14.04 0.35
C THR A 488 -25.58 -14.49 1.75
N GLN A 489 -25.84 -15.75 2.09
CA GLN A 489 -25.45 -16.34 3.38
C GLN A 489 -24.15 -17.15 3.23
N PRO A 490 -23.38 -17.32 4.32
CA PRO A 490 -22.26 -18.26 4.34
C PRO A 490 -22.71 -19.71 4.11
N ALA A 491 -21.83 -20.53 3.57
CA ALA A 491 -22.09 -21.96 3.34
C ALA A 491 -21.72 -22.83 4.56
N HIS A 492 -20.80 -22.37 5.39
CA HIS A 492 -20.19 -23.14 6.48
C HIS A 492 -20.26 -22.44 7.85
N GLY A 493 -21.17 -21.49 8.00
CA GLY A 493 -21.53 -20.89 9.28
C GLY A 493 -22.84 -20.12 9.19
N ALA A 494 -23.18 -19.43 10.27
CA ALA A 494 -24.39 -18.62 10.38
C ALA A 494 -24.03 -17.18 10.74
N ILE A 495 -24.76 -16.22 10.19
CA ILE A 495 -24.61 -14.81 10.51
C ILE A 495 -25.87 -14.26 11.19
N SER A 496 -25.65 -13.41 12.19
CA SER A 496 -26.67 -12.51 12.76
C SER A 496 -26.15 -11.08 12.63
N TRP A 497 -26.98 -10.13 12.19
CA TRP A 497 -26.52 -8.76 11.94
C TRP A 497 -27.48 -7.70 12.49
N SER A 498 -26.91 -6.53 12.79
CA SER A 498 -27.65 -5.32 13.16
C SER A 498 -26.88 -4.10 12.66
N GLY A 499 -27.48 -3.34 11.74
CA GLY A 499 -26.78 -2.27 11.04
C GLY A 499 -25.52 -2.78 10.34
N SER A 500 -24.39 -2.12 10.56
CA SER A 500 -23.10 -2.51 9.98
C SER A 500 -22.40 -3.66 10.72
N GLN A 501 -22.92 -4.15 11.85
CA GLN A 501 -22.26 -5.21 12.60
C GLN A 501 -22.84 -6.58 12.24
N VAL A 502 -21.98 -7.50 11.82
CA VAL A 502 -22.29 -8.89 11.53
C VAL A 502 -21.52 -9.78 12.50
N ASN A 503 -22.22 -10.61 13.26
CA ASN A 503 -21.61 -11.67 14.05
C ASN A 503 -21.70 -12.98 13.25
N TYR A 504 -20.55 -13.51 12.84
CA TYR A 504 -20.42 -14.79 12.16
C TYR A 504 -20.06 -15.89 13.17
N VAL A 505 -20.79 -17.00 13.12
CA VAL A 505 -20.54 -18.20 13.93
C VAL A 505 -20.24 -19.36 12.97
N PRO A 506 -19.01 -19.88 12.94
CA PRO A 506 -18.70 -21.07 12.15
C PRO A 506 -19.59 -22.26 12.53
N SER A 507 -19.86 -23.14 11.56
CA SER A 507 -20.43 -24.45 11.86
C SER A 507 -19.51 -25.20 12.80
N LYS A 508 -20.10 -26.02 13.68
CA LYS A 508 -19.34 -26.79 14.67
C LYS A 508 -18.22 -27.59 13.99
N ASN A 509 -17.00 -27.39 14.46
CA ASN A 509 -15.77 -28.01 13.99
C ASN A 509 -15.37 -27.71 12.53
N TYR A 510 -15.93 -26.66 11.91
CA TYR A 510 -15.53 -26.26 10.57
C TYR A 510 -14.15 -25.59 10.58
N ILE A 511 -13.31 -25.96 9.60
CA ILE A 511 -12.02 -25.34 9.30
C ILE A 511 -12.00 -25.15 7.78
N GLY A 512 -11.59 -23.98 7.32
CA GLY A 512 -11.56 -23.64 5.90
C GLY A 512 -12.17 -22.26 5.62
N SER A 513 -12.30 -21.94 4.33
CA SER A 513 -12.83 -20.66 3.88
C SER A 513 -14.36 -20.66 3.86
N ASP A 514 -14.96 -19.52 4.15
CA ASP A 514 -16.39 -19.28 3.96
C ASP A 514 -16.60 -17.86 3.40
N SER A 515 -17.79 -17.52 2.94
CA SER A 515 -18.07 -16.16 2.47
C SER A 515 -19.54 -15.84 2.41
N PHE A 516 -19.87 -14.57 2.60
CA PHE A 516 -21.19 -14.02 2.34
C PHE A 516 -21.06 -12.71 1.56
N SER A 517 -22.17 -12.16 1.06
CA SER A 517 -22.17 -10.85 0.39
C SER A 517 -23.23 -9.93 0.97
N TYR A 518 -23.01 -8.63 0.82
CA TYR A 518 -23.92 -7.60 1.31
C TYR A 518 -23.98 -6.40 0.35
N THR A 519 -25.05 -5.62 0.44
CA THR A 519 -25.19 -4.30 -0.20
C THR A 519 -25.36 -3.22 0.85
N VAL A 520 -25.12 -1.96 0.45
CA VAL A 520 -25.41 -0.78 1.26
C VAL A 520 -26.43 0.11 0.55
N THR A 521 -27.18 0.89 1.32
CA THR A 521 -28.15 1.87 0.84
C THR A 521 -27.77 3.26 1.38
N ASP A 522 -27.81 4.28 0.53
CA ASP A 522 -27.53 5.68 0.89
C ASP A 522 -28.77 6.41 1.43
N ASP A 523 -28.68 7.73 1.63
CA ASP A 523 -29.76 8.60 2.07
C ASP A 523 -30.69 9.06 0.94
N ASP A 524 -30.28 8.87 -0.31
CA ASP A 524 -31.10 9.05 -1.52
C ASP A 524 -31.91 7.80 -1.90
N GLY A 525 -31.67 6.66 -1.23
CA GLY A 525 -32.34 5.38 -1.41
C GLY A 525 -31.74 4.47 -2.48
N ASN A 526 -30.58 4.81 -3.02
CA ASN A 526 -29.87 4.00 -3.99
C ASN A 526 -29.13 2.84 -3.32
N VAL A 527 -28.98 1.73 -4.04
CA VAL A 527 -28.45 0.48 -3.50
C VAL A 527 -27.21 0.06 -4.27
N SER A 528 -26.14 -0.25 -3.54
CA SER A 528 -24.87 -0.70 -4.11
C SER A 528 -24.98 -2.02 -4.87
N VAL A 529 -24.00 -2.29 -5.73
CA VAL A 529 -23.69 -3.67 -6.11
C VAL A 529 -23.25 -4.49 -4.88
N PRO A 530 -23.46 -5.82 -4.84
CA PRO A 530 -23.04 -6.64 -3.70
C PRO A 530 -21.51 -6.72 -3.55
N ALA A 531 -21.02 -6.45 -2.35
CA ALA A 531 -19.63 -6.67 -1.94
C ALA A 531 -19.47 -8.02 -1.22
N LYS A 532 -18.28 -8.62 -1.30
CA LYS A 532 -17.99 -9.94 -0.71
C LYS A 532 -17.26 -9.81 0.62
N VAL A 533 -17.68 -10.60 1.60
CA VAL A 533 -16.95 -10.83 2.85
C VAL A 533 -16.35 -12.22 2.81
N THR A 534 -15.03 -12.33 2.90
CA THR A 534 -14.29 -13.60 2.91
C THR A 534 -13.90 -13.97 4.34
N LEU A 535 -14.13 -15.21 4.74
CA LEU A 535 -13.92 -15.71 6.10
C LEU A 535 -12.91 -16.85 6.07
N SER A 536 -11.98 -16.87 7.02
CA SER A 536 -11.07 -17.99 7.25
C SER A 536 -11.29 -18.55 8.66
N VAL A 537 -11.66 -19.82 8.76
CA VAL A 537 -11.80 -20.52 10.04
C VAL A 537 -10.59 -21.43 10.23
N ILE A 538 -9.81 -21.16 11.27
CA ILE A 538 -8.57 -21.88 11.59
C ILE A 538 -8.77 -22.82 12.78
N GLU A 539 -7.88 -23.79 12.97
CA GLU A 539 -7.96 -24.74 14.08
C GLU A 539 -7.85 -24.04 15.45
N ASP A 540 -8.55 -24.56 16.46
CA ASP A 540 -8.42 -24.13 17.85
C ASP A 540 -7.25 -24.87 18.50
N THR A 541 -6.03 -24.34 18.34
CA THR A 541 -4.84 -24.91 18.97
C THR A 541 -4.77 -24.42 20.42
N LEU A 542 -5.22 -25.23 21.36
CA LEU A 542 -4.97 -24.97 22.78
C LEU A 542 -3.45 -24.90 23.02
N PRO A 543 -2.95 -23.88 23.72
CA PRO A 543 -1.53 -23.79 24.00
C PRO A 543 -1.11 -24.94 24.92
N THR A 544 -0.08 -25.67 24.52
CA THR A 544 0.53 -26.76 25.26
C THR A 544 1.91 -26.33 25.75
N LEU A 545 2.25 -26.72 26.97
CA LEU A 545 3.57 -26.51 27.53
C LEU A 545 4.22 -27.83 27.88
N SER A 546 5.55 -27.81 27.94
CA SER A 546 6.32 -28.83 28.65
C SER A 546 7.11 -28.16 29.75
N CYS A 547 7.46 -28.92 30.79
CA CYS A 547 8.37 -28.44 31.80
C CYS A 547 9.41 -29.49 32.18
N ASN A 548 10.65 -29.03 32.33
CA ASN A 548 11.82 -29.87 32.61
C ASN A 548 12.49 -29.40 33.89
N VAL A 549 12.77 -30.34 34.79
CA VAL A 549 13.41 -30.06 36.08
C VAL A 549 14.87 -30.53 36.05
N LYS A 550 15.78 -29.65 36.45
CA LYS A 550 17.19 -29.95 36.76
C LYS A 550 17.41 -29.72 38.25
N GLU A 551 18.08 -30.67 38.91
CA GLU A 551 18.18 -30.69 40.37
C GLU A 551 19.63 -30.84 40.83
N GLU A 552 19.97 -30.14 41.90
CA GLU A 552 21.18 -30.34 42.69
C GLU A 552 20.77 -30.59 44.14
N PHE A 553 21.31 -31.61 44.80
CA PHE A 553 20.92 -31.95 46.17
C PHE A 553 22.13 -32.09 47.08
N TRP A 554 21.91 -31.85 48.37
CA TRP A 554 22.89 -32.00 49.44
C TRP A 554 22.24 -32.63 50.67
N THR A 555 23.03 -32.85 51.72
CA THR A 555 22.50 -33.37 52.99
C THR A 555 21.54 -32.35 53.59
N GLY A 556 20.23 -32.67 53.57
CA GLY A 556 19.18 -31.85 54.18
C GLY A 556 18.40 -30.94 53.22
N GLY A 557 18.72 -30.88 51.93
CA GLY A 557 18.00 -30.01 50.99
C GLY A 557 18.39 -30.16 49.52
N PHE A 558 17.72 -29.40 48.67
CA PHE A 558 17.90 -29.41 47.22
C PHE A 558 17.62 -28.04 46.57
N LEU A 559 18.16 -27.86 45.37
CA LEU A 559 17.90 -26.78 44.44
C LEU A 559 17.29 -27.38 43.17
N ALA A 560 16.15 -26.84 42.74
CA ALA A 560 15.50 -27.22 41.48
C ALA A 560 15.42 -26.00 40.55
N THR A 561 15.89 -26.18 39.32
CA THR A 561 15.68 -25.25 38.20
C THR A 561 14.66 -25.87 37.26
N VAL A 562 13.60 -25.13 36.94
CA VAL A 562 12.52 -25.60 36.08
C VAL A 562 12.46 -24.72 34.83
N THR A 563 12.60 -25.36 33.68
CA THR A 563 12.40 -24.73 32.37
C THR A 563 10.98 -25.02 31.91
N VAL A 564 10.19 -23.98 31.64
CA VAL A 564 8.86 -24.09 31.02
C VAL A 564 8.99 -23.68 29.57
N THR A 565 8.58 -24.56 28.65
CA THR A 565 8.66 -24.33 27.20
C THR A 565 7.26 -24.34 26.61
N ASN A 566 6.93 -23.30 25.85
CA ASN A 566 5.73 -23.34 25.01
C ASN A 566 5.98 -24.29 23.83
N THR A 567 5.25 -25.39 23.81
CA THR A 567 5.37 -26.45 22.79
C THR A 567 4.29 -26.38 21.73
N SER A 568 3.44 -25.36 21.78
CA SER A 568 2.38 -25.14 20.80
C SER A 568 2.75 -24.09 19.76
N GLU A 569 1.94 -24.03 18.71
CA GLU A 569 1.99 -22.99 17.68
C GLU A 569 1.26 -21.70 18.09
N ALA A 570 0.59 -21.70 19.26
CA ALA A 570 -0.09 -20.54 19.83
C ALA A 570 0.75 -19.86 20.92
N VAL A 571 0.56 -18.55 21.14
CA VAL A 571 1.19 -17.84 22.27
C VAL A 571 0.60 -18.35 23.59
N LEU A 572 1.46 -18.88 24.47
CA LEU A 572 1.07 -19.30 25.81
C LEU A 572 1.09 -18.09 26.75
N ARG A 573 -0.03 -17.84 27.44
CA ARG A 573 -0.16 -16.75 28.43
C ARG A 573 -0.49 -17.32 29.80
N ASN A 574 0.05 -16.71 30.85
CA ASN A 574 -0.16 -17.10 32.25
C ASN A 574 0.16 -18.58 32.49
N TRP A 575 1.32 -19.04 32.04
CA TRP A 575 1.74 -20.42 32.25
C TRP A 575 1.72 -20.76 33.75
N GLN A 576 1.35 -22.00 34.04
CA GLN A 576 1.36 -22.59 35.37
C GLN A 576 1.77 -24.05 35.24
N VAL A 577 2.58 -24.52 36.19
CA VAL A 577 2.99 -25.92 36.32
C VAL A 577 2.78 -26.42 37.74
N ASP A 578 2.52 -27.72 37.85
CA ASP A 578 2.42 -28.43 39.12
C ASP A 578 3.69 -29.25 39.37
N LEU A 579 4.37 -28.95 40.48
CA LEU A 579 5.61 -29.60 40.89
C LEU A 579 5.33 -30.55 42.06
N SER A 580 5.45 -31.85 41.82
CA SER A 580 5.28 -32.85 42.88
C SER A 580 6.59 -33.07 43.62
N LEU A 581 6.60 -32.75 44.91
CA LEU A 581 7.74 -32.97 45.81
C LEU A 581 7.70 -34.38 46.41
N GLY A 582 8.86 -34.92 46.78
CA GLY A 582 9.01 -36.19 47.47
C GLY A 582 8.42 -36.22 48.88
N VAL A 583 8.26 -37.42 49.43
CA VAL A 583 7.80 -37.59 50.82
C VAL A 583 8.87 -37.06 51.78
N GLY A 584 8.50 -36.10 52.62
CA GLY A 584 9.43 -35.44 53.54
C GLY A 584 10.25 -34.32 52.91
N GLU A 585 9.85 -33.85 51.72
CA GLU A 585 10.38 -32.62 51.12
C GLU A 585 9.42 -31.44 51.30
N SER A 586 9.97 -30.24 51.43
CA SER A 586 9.19 -29.01 51.55
C SER A 586 9.80 -27.86 50.78
N PHE A 587 8.95 -27.01 50.20
CA PHE A 587 9.37 -25.73 49.62
C PHE A 587 9.82 -24.76 50.71
N ASN A 588 10.94 -24.05 50.47
CA ASN A 588 11.44 -23.02 51.37
C ASN A 588 11.38 -21.63 50.69
N TYR A 589 12.07 -21.48 49.55
CA TYR A 589 12.18 -20.21 48.85
C TYR A 589 12.29 -20.42 47.34
N GLY A 590 11.73 -19.52 46.53
CA GLY A 590 11.81 -19.57 45.07
C GLY A 590 11.87 -18.19 44.42
N TRP A 591 12.26 -18.15 43.15
CA TRP A 591 12.42 -16.94 42.35
C TRP A 591 11.90 -17.14 40.92
N SER A 592 11.69 -16.03 40.21
CA SER A 592 11.23 -15.99 38.80
C SER A 592 9.88 -16.66 38.52
N ALA A 593 9.12 -17.00 39.56
CA ALA A 593 7.74 -17.49 39.49
C ALA A 593 6.97 -17.08 40.76
N ASN A 594 5.65 -17.03 40.65
CA ASN A 594 4.75 -17.01 41.80
C ASN A 594 4.59 -18.44 42.31
N PHE A 595 4.67 -18.65 43.63
CA PHE A 595 4.53 -19.97 44.25
C PHE A 595 3.32 -20.02 45.19
N ASN A 596 2.55 -21.09 45.11
CA ASN A 596 1.50 -21.39 46.08
C ASN A 596 1.85 -22.67 46.85
N ALA A 597 2.49 -22.51 48.02
CA ALA A 597 3.13 -23.58 48.79
C ALA A 597 2.21 -24.25 49.83
N SER A 598 0.89 -24.15 49.68
CA SER A 598 -0.08 -24.64 50.68
C SER A 598 -0.41 -26.14 50.58
N SER A 599 0.06 -26.83 49.54
CA SER A 599 -0.09 -28.28 49.34
C SER A 599 0.98 -28.83 48.39
N ASN A 600 1.19 -30.15 48.40
CA ASN A 600 1.91 -30.88 47.35
C ASN A 600 0.85 -31.46 46.36
N PRO A 601 0.90 -31.14 45.05
CA PRO A 601 1.97 -30.45 44.33
C PRO A 601 2.07 -28.94 44.60
N LEU A 602 3.31 -28.45 44.62
CA LEU A 602 3.66 -27.04 44.64
C LEU A 602 3.30 -26.41 43.29
N LYS A 603 2.43 -25.40 43.29
CA LYS A 603 2.09 -24.69 42.05
C LYS A 603 3.05 -23.54 41.81
N ALA A 604 3.60 -23.46 40.61
CA ALA A 604 4.40 -22.33 40.13
C ALA A 604 3.76 -21.69 38.90
N SER A 605 3.69 -20.36 38.85
CA SER A 605 3.14 -19.63 37.70
C SER A 605 3.97 -18.41 37.33
N GLY A 606 3.84 -17.96 36.08
CA GLY A 606 4.58 -16.81 35.56
C GLY A 606 4.35 -15.51 36.34
N LEU A 607 5.40 -14.71 36.41
CA LEU A 607 5.37 -13.29 36.81
C LEU A 607 5.00 -12.43 35.60
N GLU A 608 4.64 -11.17 35.83
CA GLU A 608 4.21 -10.24 34.78
C GLU A 608 5.20 -10.13 33.60
N TRP A 609 6.50 -10.29 33.85
CA TRP A 609 7.55 -10.16 32.83
C TRP A 609 7.92 -11.46 32.11
N ASN A 610 7.45 -12.63 32.57
CA ASN A 610 7.72 -13.93 31.91
C ASN A 610 6.50 -14.82 31.74
N ASN A 611 5.29 -14.32 31.99
CA ASN A 611 4.06 -15.11 31.85
C ASN A 611 3.58 -15.29 30.40
N LEU A 612 4.26 -14.70 29.41
CA LEU A 612 3.96 -14.82 27.98
C LEU A 612 5.13 -15.52 27.28
N LEU A 613 4.85 -16.63 26.60
CA LEU A 613 5.82 -17.39 25.81
C LEU A 613 5.32 -17.54 24.38
N GLN A 614 6.11 -17.11 23.40
CA GLN A 614 5.89 -17.38 21.98
C GLN A 614 6.06 -18.87 21.67
N PRO A 615 5.58 -19.37 20.52
CA PRO A 615 5.83 -20.75 20.08
C PRO A 615 7.32 -21.12 20.14
N GLY A 616 7.66 -22.20 20.86
CA GLY A 616 9.04 -22.66 21.06
C GLY A 616 9.86 -21.89 22.11
N GLU A 617 9.35 -20.78 22.63
CA GLU A 617 10.03 -19.98 23.66
C GLU A 617 10.00 -20.70 25.01
N SER A 618 11.04 -20.46 25.83
CA SER A 618 11.16 -21.02 27.17
C SER A 618 11.48 -19.95 28.21
N THR A 619 11.05 -20.17 29.45
CA THR A 619 11.50 -19.41 30.61
C THR A 619 11.93 -20.33 31.73
N ASP A 620 12.85 -19.86 32.56
CA ASP A 620 13.37 -20.59 33.72
C ASP A 620 12.91 -19.95 35.02
N PHE A 621 12.58 -20.79 35.99
CA PHE A 621 12.44 -20.41 37.38
C PHE A 621 13.14 -21.41 38.29
N GLY A 622 13.34 -21.05 39.56
CA GLY A 622 14.03 -21.94 40.49
C GLY A 622 13.50 -21.85 41.91
N PHE A 623 13.75 -22.91 42.67
CA PHE A 623 13.42 -22.96 44.10
C PHE A 623 14.35 -23.89 44.88
N ILE A 624 14.45 -23.59 46.18
CA ILE A 624 15.14 -24.39 47.18
C ILE A 624 14.10 -25.05 48.08
N GLY A 625 14.34 -26.31 48.40
CA GLY A 625 13.56 -27.06 49.38
C GLY A 625 14.41 -27.83 50.37
N ASP A 626 13.78 -28.22 51.47
CA ASP A 626 14.38 -29.05 52.51
C ASP A 626 14.03 -30.52 52.27
N SER A 627 14.90 -31.45 52.70
CA SER A 627 14.65 -32.90 52.60
C SER A 627 15.08 -33.62 53.88
N ILE A 628 14.11 -34.21 54.60
CA ILE A 628 14.35 -34.92 55.88
C ILE A 628 14.42 -36.45 55.75
N ALA A 629 14.07 -37.00 54.58
CA ALA A 629 14.00 -38.45 54.35
C ALA A 629 14.84 -38.92 53.13
N GLY A 630 15.67 -38.03 52.57
CA GLY A 630 16.41 -38.25 51.31
C GLY A 630 15.68 -37.65 50.10
N HIS A 631 16.45 -37.16 49.12
CA HIS A 631 15.90 -36.48 47.93
C HIS A 631 15.29 -37.46 46.94
N SER A 632 14.07 -37.18 46.50
CA SER A 632 13.35 -37.86 45.42
C SER A 632 13.22 -36.90 44.23
N LYS A 633 13.25 -37.45 43.01
CA LYS A 633 13.13 -36.64 41.79
C LYS A 633 11.78 -35.92 41.76
N ILE A 634 11.80 -34.60 41.57
CA ILE A 634 10.62 -33.75 41.41
C ILE A 634 10.07 -33.97 40.00
N THR A 635 8.76 -34.17 39.92
CA THR A 635 8.05 -34.26 38.64
C THR A 635 7.29 -32.97 38.38
N CYS A 636 7.34 -32.51 37.14
CA CYS A 636 6.64 -31.32 36.68
C CYS A 636 5.56 -31.70 35.67
N GLN A 637 4.36 -31.15 35.81
CA GLN A 637 3.22 -31.35 34.92
C GLN A 637 2.52 -30.03 34.59
#